data_AF-A0A552J372-F1
#
_entry.id   AF-A0A552J372-F1
#
_cell.length_a   1.000
_cell.length_b   1.000
_cell.length_c   1.000
_cell.angle_alpha   90.00
_cell.angle_beta   90.00
_cell.angle_gamma   90.00
#
_symmetry.space_group_name_H-M   'P 1'
#
loop_
_entity.id
_entity.type
_entity.pdbx_description
1 polymer ?
#
loop_
_entity_poly.entity_id
_entity_poly.type
_entity_poly.pdbx_seq_one_letter_code
_entity_poly.pdbx_strand_id
1 'polypeptide(L)'
;MDDWQKDFWEVIETVALGIETFFQEVTQTIEEINEEIIIDLEQFIQEILPQELEEFFNLDEYPFSELDEPSDFILTPKVNPDPNTHPACIGCRNYHGYIYGDNLLVCGFHPYGWDSDSCPDWQAED
;
A
#
# COMPACT_ATOMS: atom_id res chain seq x y z
N MET A 1 20.88 15.55 -7.23
CA MET A 1 19.89 14.56 -6.76
C MET A 1 19.73 14.78 -5.29
N ASP A 2 18.52 15.14 -4.91
CA ASP A 2 18.13 15.30 -3.52
C ASP A 2 18.15 13.93 -2.82
N ASP A 3 18.33 13.90 -1.50
CA ASP A 3 18.63 12.66 -0.78
C ASP A 3 17.47 11.65 -0.84
N TRP A 4 16.22 12.11 -0.83
CA TRP A 4 15.04 11.24 -1.00
C TRP A 4 15.02 10.48 -2.34
N GLN A 5 15.59 11.06 -3.40
CA GLN A 5 15.67 10.39 -4.70
C GLN A 5 16.63 9.22 -4.64
N LYS A 6 17.73 9.35 -3.90
CA LYS A 6 18.71 8.27 -3.74
C LYS A 6 18.10 7.13 -2.92
N ASP A 7 17.40 7.46 -1.85
CA ASP A 7 16.76 6.47 -0.98
C ASP A 7 15.66 5.70 -1.74
N PHE A 8 14.87 6.39 -2.56
CA PHE A 8 13.91 5.75 -3.45
C PHE A 8 14.58 4.79 -4.45
N TRP A 9 15.65 5.24 -5.13
CA TRP A 9 16.38 4.38 -6.07
C TRP A 9 17.03 3.19 -5.38
N GLU A 10 17.55 3.34 -4.17
CA GLU A 10 18.15 2.25 -3.40
C GLU A 10 17.10 1.20 -3.00
N VAL A 11 15.90 1.62 -2.59
CA VAL A 11 14.79 0.70 -2.30
C VAL A 11 14.31 -0.01 -3.56
N ILE A 12 14.17 0.71 -4.68
CA ILE A 12 13.78 0.11 -5.97
C ILE A 12 14.84 -0.85 -6.47
N GLU A 13 16.13 -0.52 -6.37
CA GLU A 13 17.23 -1.43 -6.70
C GLU A 13 17.22 -2.66 -5.79
N THR A 14 16.96 -2.50 -4.50
CA THR A 14 16.86 -3.62 -3.55
C THR A 14 15.67 -4.53 -3.86
N VAL A 15 14.51 -3.97 -4.20
CA VAL A 15 13.33 -4.74 -4.61
C VAL A 15 13.55 -5.40 -5.96
N ALA A 16 14.15 -4.71 -6.93
CA ALA A 16 14.50 -5.28 -8.24
C ALA A 16 15.46 -6.46 -8.08
N LEU A 17 16.51 -6.31 -7.27
CA LEU A 17 17.44 -7.39 -6.93
C LEU A 17 16.76 -8.54 -6.19
N GLY A 18 15.82 -8.23 -5.28
CA GLY A 18 15.02 -9.23 -4.57
C GLY A 18 14.13 -10.04 -5.52
N ILE A 19 13.52 -9.38 -6.51
CA ILE A 19 12.72 -10.00 -7.56
C ILE A 19 13.62 -10.86 -8.47
N GLU A 20 14.74 -10.34 -8.93
CA GLU A 20 15.69 -11.09 -9.77
C GLU A 20 16.21 -12.34 -9.04
N THR A 21 16.53 -12.21 -7.76
CA THR A 21 16.98 -13.33 -6.92
C THR A 21 15.85 -14.33 -6.72
N PHE A 22 14.62 -13.89 -6.44
CA PHE A 22 13.45 -14.75 -6.35
C PHE A 22 13.21 -15.51 -7.66
N PHE A 23 13.29 -14.85 -8.82
CA PHE A 23 13.15 -15.53 -10.11
C PHE A 23 14.30 -16.49 -10.40
N GLN A 24 15.53 -16.17 -10.01
CA GLN A 24 16.68 -17.08 -10.14
C GLN A 24 16.52 -18.31 -9.23
N GLU A 25 16.12 -18.10 -7.98
CA GLU A 25 15.83 -19.17 -7.04
C GLU A 25 14.71 -20.05 -7.59
N VAL A 26 13.58 -19.46 -8.00
CA VAL A 26 12.46 -20.18 -8.64
C VAL A 26 12.90 -20.94 -9.89
N THR A 27 13.72 -20.34 -10.76
CA THR A 27 14.25 -21.01 -11.97
C THR A 27 15.15 -22.19 -11.61
N GLN A 28 15.99 -22.04 -10.58
CA GLN A 28 16.86 -23.10 -10.09
C GLN A 28 16.06 -24.23 -9.43
N THR A 29 14.98 -23.92 -8.69
CA THR A 29 14.07 -24.95 -8.18
C THR A 29 13.25 -25.59 -9.30
N ILE A 30 12.96 -24.87 -10.39
CA ILE A 30 12.25 -25.38 -11.57
C ILE A 30 13.09 -26.43 -12.32
N GLU A 31 14.42 -26.30 -12.38
CA GLU A 31 15.29 -27.34 -12.97
C GLU A 31 15.18 -28.69 -12.23
N GLU A 32 14.73 -28.69 -10.98
CA GLU A 32 14.50 -29.90 -10.16
C GLU A 32 13.02 -30.37 -10.18
N ILE A 33 12.10 -29.62 -10.79
CA ILE A 33 10.66 -29.86 -10.77
C ILE A 33 10.15 -30.28 -12.16
N ASN A 34 9.31 -31.32 -12.19
CA ASN A 34 8.74 -31.95 -13.39
C ASN A 34 8.02 -30.94 -14.33
N GLU A 35 8.02 -31.20 -15.64
CA GLU A 35 7.48 -30.33 -16.72
C GLU A 35 6.02 -29.84 -16.49
N GLU A 36 5.26 -30.55 -15.65
CA GLU A 36 3.86 -30.25 -15.32
C GLU A 36 3.67 -28.93 -14.54
N ILE A 37 4.62 -28.53 -13.67
CA ILE A 37 4.51 -27.30 -12.87
C ILE A 37 4.96 -26.05 -13.64
N ILE A 38 5.82 -26.20 -14.65
CA ILE A 38 6.25 -25.08 -15.51
C ILE A 38 5.04 -24.54 -16.30
N ILE A 39 4.21 -25.44 -16.81
CA ILE A 39 2.99 -25.09 -17.54
C ILE A 39 2.01 -24.34 -16.60
N ASP A 40 1.87 -24.79 -15.35
CA ASP A 40 0.99 -24.14 -14.37
C ASP A 40 1.48 -22.74 -13.98
N LEU A 41 2.80 -22.52 -13.88
CA LEU A 41 3.36 -21.21 -13.55
C LEU A 41 3.28 -20.22 -14.71
N GLU A 42 3.57 -20.68 -15.94
CA GLU A 42 3.39 -19.85 -17.13
C GLU A 42 1.94 -19.44 -17.31
N GLN A 43 1.00 -20.38 -17.08
CA GLN A 43 -0.43 -20.06 -17.09
C GLN A 43 -0.80 -19.06 -16.00
N PHE A 44 -0.28 -19.22 -14.77
CA PHE A 44 -0.50 -18.27 -13.68
C PHE A 44 -0.01 -16.86 -14.04
N ILE A 45 1.19 -16.73 -14.60
CA ILE A 45 1.77 -15.43 -14.98
C ILE A 45 1.02 -14.80 -16.16
N GLN A 46 0.53 -15.59 -17.11
CA GLN A 46 -0.12 -15.07 -18.31
C GLN A 46 -1.62 -14.82 -18.12
N GLU A 47 -2.30 -15.57 -17.25
CA GLU A 47 -3.76 -15.49 -17.11
C GLU A 47 -4.19 -14.82 -15.80
N ILE A 48 -3.56 -15.17 -14.67
CA ILE A 48 -3.97 -14.69 -13.35
C ILE A 48 -3.31 -13.34 -13.03
N LEU A 49 -1.99 -13.25 -13.21
CA LEU A 49 -1.23 -12.06 -12.84
C LEU A 49 -1.71 -10.78 -13.55
N PRO A 50 -2.08 -10.79 -14.85
CA PRO A 50 -2.61 -9.61 -15.53
C PRO A 50 -4.01 -9.24 -15.05
N GLN A 51 -4.86 -10.20 -14.67
CA GLN A 51 -6.20 -9.91 -14.15
C GLN A 51 -6.10 -9.19 -12.79
N GLU A 52 -5.22 -9.66 -11.91
CA GLU A 52 -5.06 -9.11 -10.56
C GLU A 52 -4.39 -7.73 -10.65
N LEU A 53 -3.44 -7.55 -11.58
CA LEU A 53 -2.86 -6.24 -11.86
C LEU A 53 -3.87 -5.30 -12.52
N GLU A 54 -4.68 -5.75 -13.48
CA GLU A 54 -5.73 -4.92 -14.06
C GLU A 54 -6.78 -4.55 -13.02
N GLU A 55 -7.20 -5.42 -12.12
CA GLU A 55 -8.13 -5.06 -11.04
C GLU A 55 -7.49 -4.06 -10.07
N PHE A 56 -6.19 -4.21 -9.77
CA PHE A 56 -5.43 -3.25 -8.99
C PHE A 56 -5.26 -1.90 -9.70
N PHE A 57 -5.13 -1.88 -11.03
CA PHE A 57 -4.94 -0.67 -11.85
C PHE A 57 -6.24 -0.09 -12.44
N ASN A 58 -7.37 -0.81 -12.41
CA ASN A 58 -8.71 -0.37 -12.81
C ASN A 58 -9.34 0.59 -11.78
N LEU A 59 -8.49 1.42 -11.17
CA LEU A 59 -8.82 2.60 -10.37
C LEU A 59 -9.42 3.75 -11.21
N ASP A 60 -9.83 3.47 -12.45
CA ASP A 60 -10.37 4.41 -13.44
C ASP A 60 -11.83 4.84 -13.15
N GLU A 61 -12.49 4.35 -12.09
CA GLU A 61 -13.89 4.71 -11.76
C GLU A 61 -14.07 5.56 -10.47
N TYR A 62 -12.99 6.11 -9.90
CA TYR A 62 -13.08 7.25 -8.99
C TYR A 62 -12.64 8.53 -9.71
N PRO A 63 -13.36 9.67 -9.60
CA PRO A 63 -13.16 10.81 -10.46
C PRO A 63 -11.77 11.42 -10.21
N PHE A 64 -10.83 11.05 -11.08
CA PHE A 64 -9.45 11.51 -11.20
C PHE A 64 -9.34 12.98 -11.66
N SER A 65 -10.37 13.80 -11.44
CA SER A 65 -10.46 15.15 -12.01
C SER A 65 -9.85 16.25 -11.14
N GLU A 66 -9.18 15.92 -10.02
CA GLU A 66 -8.59 16.92 -9.12
C GLU A 66 -7.34 16.41 -8.39
N LEU A 67 -6.51 15.59 -9.06
CA LEU A 67 -5.21 15.17 -8.52
C LEU A 67 -4.07 15.88 -9.27
N ASP A 68 -3.68 17.04 -8.74
CA ASP A 68 -2.47 17.78 -9.13
C ASP A 68 -1.22 17.30 -8.35
N GLU A 69 -1.27 16.12 -7.70
CA GLU A 69 -0.17 15.58 -6.88
C GLU A 69 0.08 14.08 -7.11
N PRO A 70 1.34 13.63 -6.97
CA PRO A 70 1.80 12.34 -7.49
C PRO A 70 1.21 11.15 -6.73
N SER A 71 1.22 10.04 -7.45
CA SER A 71 0.75 8.67 -7.21
C SER A 71 1.24 7.97 -5.92
N ASP A 72 1.52 8.68 -4.83
CA ASP A 72 1.97 8.10 -3.56
C ASP A 72 0.80 7.52 -2.73
N PHE A 73 -0.44 7.88 -3.04
CA PHE A 73 -1.62 7.54 -2.24
C PHE A 73 -1.94 6.04 -2.18
N ILE A 74 -1.55 5.25 -3.19
CA ILE A 74 -1.89 3.83 -3.27
C ILE A 74 -0.96 2.98 -2.40
N LEU A 75 0.24 3.47 -2.07
CA LEU A 75 1.25 2.71 -1.33
C LEU A 75 1.45 3.20 0.12
N THR A 76 0.81 4.30 0.52
CA THR A 76 0.92 4.77 1.92
C THR A 76 0.12 3.86 2.86
N PRO A 77 0.76 3.19 3.83
CA PRO A 77 0.05 2.35 4.79
C PRO A 77 -0.87 3.21 5.66
N LYS A 78 -2.16 2.84 5.71
CA LYS A 78 -3.12 3.43 6.63
C LYS A 78 -2.82 2.94 8.04
N VAL A 79 -2.55 3.86 8.96
CA VAL A 79 -2.43 3.58 10.39
C VAL A 79 -3.83 3.51 10.96
N ASN A 80 -4.26 2.37 11.49
CA ASN A 80 -5.55 2.24 12.17
C ASN A 80 -5.45 2.70 13.63
N PRO A 81 -6.54 3.24 14.22
CA PRO A 81 -6.55 3.62 15.62
C PRO A 81 -6.60 2.35 16.49
N ASP A 82 -5.88 2.37 17.60
CA ASP A 82 -5.81 1.30 18.59
C ASP A 82 -5.73 1.89 20.02
N PRO A 83 -5.85 1.08 21.09
CA PRO A 83 -5.82 1.59 22.47
C PRO A 83 -4.57 2.42 22.84
N ASN A 84 -3.46 2.27 22.13
CA ASN A 84 -2.23 3.01 22.31
C ASN A 84 -2.05 4.14 21.28
N THR A 85 -2.74 4.05 20.13
CA THR A 85 -2.60 4.98 19.01
C THR A 85 -3.97 5.60 18.69
N HIS A 86 -4.17 6.85 19.09
CA HIS A 86 -5.43 7.59 18.87
C HIS A 86 -6.69 6.85 19.39
N PRO A 87 -6.72 6.48 20.69
CA PRO A 87 -7.80 5.65 21.26
C PRO A 87 -9.19 6.28 21.13
N ALA A 88 -9.27 7.62 21.18
CA ALA A 88 -10.52 8.37 21.02
C ALA A 88 -11.14 8.25 19.61
N CYS A 89 -10.38 7.76 18.63
CA CYS A 89 -10.79 7.67 17.24
C CYS A 89 -11.24 6.27 16.82
N ILE A 90 -11.16 5.28 17.72
CA ILE A 90 -11.60 3.91 17.43
C ILE A 90 -13.08 3.93 17.05
N GLY A 91 -13.41 3.37 15.88
CA GLY A 91 -14.78 3.31 15.34
C GLY A 91 -15.34 4.65 14.85
N CYS A 92 -14.52 5.69 14.72
CA CYS A 92 -14.95 6.98 14.20
C CYS A 92 -14.94 7.02 12.68
N ARG A 93 -16.08 7.33 12.04
CA ARG A 93 -16.17 7.52 10.57
C ARG A 93 -15.31 8.65 10.03
N ASN A 94 -14.89 9.58 10.88
CA ASN A 94 -14.08 10.72 10.49
C ASN A 94 -12.58 10.40 10.49
N TYR A 95 -12.17 9.20 10.92
CA TYR A 95 -10.76 8.81 10.99
C TYR A 95 -10.18 8.56 9.59
N HIS A 96 -9.11 9.28 9.27
CA HIS A 96 -8.41 9.23 7.99
C HIS A 96 -7.17 8.33 8.06
N GLY A 97 -6.21 8.63 8.94
CA GLY A 97 -5.11 7.73 9.29
C GLY A 97 -4.05 7.49 8.20
N TYR A 98 -3.85 8.41 7.26
CA TYR A 98 -2.81 8.29 6.23
C TYR A 98 -1.60 9.18 6.52
N ILE A 99 -0.43 8.71 6.12
CA ILE A 99 0.83 9.42 6.26
C ILE A 99 1.12 10.21 4.99
N TYR A 100 1.39 11.51 5.14
CA TYR A 100 1.78 12.43 4.08
C TYR A 100 3.21 12.91 4.35
N GLY A 101 4.18 12.41 3.57
CA GLY A 101 5.59 12.57 3.88
C GLY A 101 5.91 11.92 5.24
N ASP A 102 6.31 12.71 6.23
CA ASP A 102 6.60 12.25 7.59
C ASP A 102 5.47 12.51 8.60
N ASN A 103 4.30 12.99 8.15
CA ASN A 103 3.22 13.39 9.04
C ASN A 103 1.98 12.51 8.90
N LEU A 104 1.56 11.89 9.99
CA LEU A 104 0.27 11.21 10.07
C LEU A 104 -0.86 12.24 10.16
N LEU A 105 -1.78 12.21 9.19
CA LEU A 105 -3.03 12.95 9.25
C LEU A 105 -4.13 12.06 9.84
N VAL A 106 -4.54 12.37 11.07
CA VAL A 106 -5.49 11.54 11.83
C VAL A 106 -6.93 11.74 11.36
N CYS A 107 -7.42 12.97 11.26
CA CYS A 107 -8.72 13.29 10.67
C CYS A 107 -8.79 14.74 10.19
N GLY A 108 -9.84 15.09 9.42
CA GLY A 108 -10.04 16.46 8.92
C GLY A 108 -10.38 17.50 9.99
N PHE A 109 -10.92 17.09 11.14
CA PHE A 109 -11.26 17.98 12.27
C PHE A 109 -10.09 18.17 13.24
N HIS A 110 -9.34 17.08 13.48
CA HIS A 110 -8.20 17.02 14.39
C HIS A 110 -7.02 16.38 13.68
N PRO A 111 -6.21 17.18 12.95
CA PRO A 111 -5.13 16.66 12.11
C PRO A 111 -4.12 15.75 12.84
N TYR A 112 -3.92 15.98 14.14
CA TYR A 112 -2.99 15.23 14.99
C TYR A 112 -3.68 14.24 15.94
N GLY A 113 -4.99 14.07 15.79
CA GLY A 113 -5.82 13.27 16.68
C GLY A 113 -6.27 14.02 17.92
N TRP A 114 -6.98 13.31 18.79
CA TRP A 114 -7.53 13.85 20.02
C TRP A 114 -6.93 13.13 21.23
N ASP A 115 -6.39 13.91 22.17
CA ASP A 115 -5.58 13.37 23.28
C ASP A 115 -6.40 12.84 24.48
N SER A 116 -7.68 13.21 24.57
CA SER A 116 -8.56 12.82 25.69
C SER A 116 -9.38 11.57 25.33
N ASP A 117 -10.02 10.95 26.31
CA ASP A 117 -10.76 9.70 26.15
C ASP A 117 -11.96 9.79 25.16
N SER A 118 -12.47 10.99 24.89
CA SER A 118 -13.64 11.19 24.03
C SER A 118 -13.48 12.42 23.14
N CYS A 119 -13.52 12.19 21.83
CA CYS A 119 -13.43 13.21 20.78
C CYS A 119 -14.81 13.91 20.57
N PRO A 120 -14.86 15.25 20.51
CA PRO A 120 -16.11 16.00 20.33
C PRO A 120 -16.74 15.79 18.94
N ASP A 121 -15.92 15.51 17.93
CA ASP A 121 -16.32 15.28 16.55
C ASP A 121 -16.43 13.78 16.22
N TRP A 122 -16.51 12.92 17.25
CA TRP A 122 -16.66 11.48 17.05
C TRP A 122 -18.06 11.13 16.51
N GLN A 123 -18.09 10.30 15.48
CA GLN A 123 -19.33 9.77 14.90
C GLN A 123 -19.11 8.31 14.53
N ALA A 124 -20.07 7.44 14.85
CA ALA A 124 -20.00 6.03 14.51
C ALA A 124 -19.99 5.83 12.99
N GLU A 125 -19.30 4.79 12.52
CA GLU A 125 -19.56 4.21 11.20
C GLU A 125 -21.00 3.64 11.16
N ASP A 126 -21.68 3.88 10.03
CA ASP A 126 -23.05 3.40 9.77
C ASP A 126 -23.07 1.90 9.42
#